data_AF-A0A6V7XWM3-F1
#
_entry.id   AF-A0A6V7XWM3-F1
#
_cell.length_a   1.000
_cell.length_b   1.000
_cell.length_c   1.000
_cell.angle_alpha   90.00
_cell.angle_beta   90.00
_cell.angle_gamma   90.00
#
_symmetry.space_group_name_H-M   'P 1'
#
loop_
_entity.id
_entity.type
_entity.pdbx_description
1 polymer ?
#
loop_
_entity_poly.entity_id
_entity_poly.type
_entity_poly.pdbx_seq_one_letter_code
_entity_poly.pdbx_strand_id
1 'polypeptide(L)'
;MSVFSRPIFCNGSPYKALSFAYKRLDVVRHSSGGPHFVKHDVENYSHNLKSGLKKAPKIADFWKKVFFIVMVPSMIASAYYSYQHYLEEIEHLKHRKQEDYIPYPYLAKRAHPFPWGDGNKSFFHNPYTNWVPGVGYEKLMSEEEKGKK
;
A
#
# COMPACT_ATOMS: atom_id res chain seq x y z
N MET A 1 46.99 53.93 -1.54
CA MET A 1 46.71 55.02 -2.49
C MET A 1 45.28 54.85 -2.99
N SER A 2 44.54 55.96 -3.12
CA SER A 2 43.22 56.09 -3.76
C SER A 2 43.15 55.29 -5.09
N VAL A 3 42.03 54.79 -5.63
CA VAL A 3 40.88 55.57 -6.15
C VAL A 3 39.68 54.67 -6.58
N PHE A 4 38.47 55.27 -6.60
CA PHE A 4 37.23 54.94 -7.36
C PHE A 4 36.47 53.64 -6.98
N SER A 5 35.14 53.56 -6.88
CA SER A 5 34.02 54.39 -7.35
C SER A 5 32.73 54.00 -6.58
N ARG A 6 31.78 54.92 -6.39
CA ARG A 6 30.44 54.66 -5.77
C ARG A 6 29.49 54.01 -6.80
N PRO A 7 28.39 53.36 -6.36
CA PRO A 7 27.12 54.10 -6.41
C PRO A 7 26.17 53.84 -5.23
N ILE A 8 25.62 54.97 -4.78
CA ILE A 8 24.28 55.29 -4.27
C ILE A 8 23.27 54.11 -4.22
N PHE A 9 22.86 53.75 -3.00
CA PHE A 9 21.50 53.25 -2.73
C PHE A 9 20.94 54.00 -1.53
N CYS A 10 19.98 54.88 -1.79
CA CYS A 10 19.24 55.60 -0.77
C CYS A 10 18.26 54.64 -0.08
N ASN A 11 18.31 54.66 1.26
CA ASN A 11 17.32 54.07 2.13
C ASN A 11 15.93 54.65 1.85
N GLY A 12 14.97 53.79 1.56
CA GLY A 12 13.56 54.13 1.46
C GLY A 12 12.73 52.98 2.02
N SER A 13 12.55 52.98 3.34
CA SER A 13 11.48 52.23 4.00
C SER A 13 10.18 53.02 3.86
N PRO A 14 9.10 52.39 3.36
CA PRO A 14 7.77 52.81 3.71
C PRO A 14 7.02 51.63 4.34
N TYR A 15 7.00 51.65 5.66
CA TYR A 15 5.98 51.01 6.46
C TYR A 15 4.57 51.41 5.96
N LYS A 16 3.72 50.38 5.85
CA LYS A 16 2.27 50.39 6.14
C LYS A 16 1.35 51.11 5.15
N ALA A 17 0.80 50.34 4.22
CA ALA A 17 -0.63 50.44 3.84
C ALA A 17 -1.08 49.17 3.09
N LEU A 18 -1.08 48.02 3.76
CA LEU A 18 -1.91 46.91 3.35
C LEU A 18 -2.96 46.72 4.44
N SER A 19 -4.09 47.43 4.30
CA SER A 19 -5.32 47.06 4.96
C SER A 19 -5.83 45.77 4.31
N PHE A 20 -5.21 44.65 4.66
CA PHE A 20 -5.88 43.37 4.53
C PHE A 20 -7.05 43.41 5.52
N ALA A 21 -8.22 43.77 5.02
CA ALA A 21 -9.47 43.58 5.71
C ALA A 21 -9.58 42.09 6.01
N TYR A 22 -9.16 41.71 7.21
CA TYR A 22 -9.51 40.43 7.78
C TYR A 22 -11.04 40.45 7.82
N LYS A 23 -11.68 39.75 6.88
CA LYS A 23 -13.07 39.37 7.07
C LYS A 23 -13.06 38.66 8.41
N ARG A 24 -13.56 39.35 9.43
CA ARG A 24 -13.96 38.74 10.68
C ARG A 24 -14.97 37.68 10.25
N LEU A 25 -14.49 36.46 10.08
CA LEU A 25 -15.35 35.31 10.03
C LEU A 25 -15.92 35.27 11.44
N ASP A 26 -17.04 35.95 11.64
CA ASP A 26 -17.97 35.62 12.70
C ASP A 26 -18.47 34.21 12.37
N VAL A 27 -17.58 33.22 12.56
CA VAL A 27 -17.98 31.86 12.80
C VAL A 27 -18.74 31.97 14.10
N VAL A 28 -20.05 32.20 14.00
CA VAL A 28 -20.98 31.87 15.06
C VAL A 28 -20.82 30.37 15.23
N ARG A 29 -19.82 29.99 16.04
CA ARG A 29 -19.78 28.68 16.67
C ARG A 29 -21.06 28.69 17.49
N HIS A 30 -22.10 28.00 17.02
CA HIS A 30 -23.10 27.49 17.94
C HIS A 30 -22.34 26.58 18.90
N SER A 31 -21.85 27.18 19.98
CA SER A 31 -21.18 26.49 21.07
C SER A 31 -22.23 25.56 21.66
N SER A 32 -22.14 24.28 21.35
CA SER A 32 -22.95 23.23 21.97
C SER A 32 -22.47 22.93 23.40
N GLY A 33 -22.08 23.95 24.16
CA GLY A 33 -21.42 23.81 25.45
C GLY A 33 -21.73 25.00 26.35
N GLY A 34 -23.00 25.15 26.71
CA GLY A 34 -23.47 25.98 27.82
C GLY A 34 -24.11 25.09 28.90
N PRO A 35 -24.21 25.55 30.17
CA PRO A 35 -24.52 24.70 31.34
C PRO A 35 -26.00 24.31 31.47
N HIS A 36 -26.74 24.24 30.36
CA HIS A 36 -28.16 23.90 30.38
C HIS A 36 -28.39 22.64 29.55
N PHE A 37 -28.43 21.49 30.22
CA PHE A 37 -29.02 20.28 29.70
C PHE A 37 -30.55 20.47 29.66
N VAL A 38 -31.03 21.31 28.73
CA VAL A 38 -32.47 21.59 28.58
C VAL A 38 -33.11 20.40 27.88
N LYS A 39 -34.09 19.80 28.54
CA LYS A 39 -34.89 18.65 28.08
C LYS A 39 -35.65 18.85 26.75
N HIS A 40 -35.43 19.97 26.04
CA HIS A 40 -36.18 20.39 24.87
C HIS A 40 -35.36 20.49 23.56
N ASP A 41 -34.07 20.15 23.56
CA ASP A 41 -33.25 20.15 22.32
C ASP A 41 -33.32 18.84 21.51
N VAL A 42 -34.42 18.08 21.64
CA VAL A 42 -34.65 16.84 20.89
C VAL A 42 -34.67 17.07 19.38
N GLU A 43 -35.13 18.24 18.94
CA GLU A 43 -35.20 18.62 17.53
C GLU A 43 -33.81 18.91 16.94
N ASN A 44 -32.97 19.63 17.69
CA ASN A 44 -31.59 19.91 17.32
C ASN A 44 -30.75 18.62 17.28
N TYR A 45 -30.92 17.74 18.26
CA TYR A 45 -30.27 16.43 18.27
C TYR A 45 -30.72 15.55 17.10
N SER A 46 -32.04 15.45 16.87
CA SER A 46 -32.63 14.73 15.72
C SER A 46 -32.15 15.30 14.38
N HIS A 47 -32.05 16.63 14.26
CA HIS A 47 -31.55 17.29 13.05
C HIS A 47 -30.07 16.96 12.81
N ASN A 48 -29.23 17.01 13.84
CA ASN A 48 -27.81 16.65 13.74
C ASN A 48 -27.63 15.19 13.32
N LEU A 49 -28.37 14.25 13.92
CA LEU A 49 -28.33 12.84 13.51
C LEU A 49 -28.77 12.63 12.06
N LYS A 50 -29.90 13.23 11.66
CA LYS A 50 -30.44 13.13 10.30
C LYS A 50 -29.58 13.85 9.26
N SER A 51 -28.79 14.86 9.67
CA SER A 51 -27.94 15.63 8.77
C SER A 51 -26.86 14.78 8.10
N GLY A 52 -26.30 13.81 8.82
CA GLY A 52 -25.35 12.83 8.27
C GLY A 52 -26.03 11.86 7.30
N LEU A 53 -27.20 11.35 7.68
CA LEU A 53 -27.97 10.41 6.87
C LEU A 53 -28.40 11.01 5.51
N LYS A 54 -28.81 12.28 5.48
CA LYS A 54 -29.16 12.97 4.22
C LYS A 54 -27.96 13.12 3.26
N LYS A 55 -26.74 13.18 3.79
CA LYS A 55 -25.50 13.29 2.98
C LYS A 55 -24.97 11.92 2.55
N ALA A 56 -25.27 10.87 3.31
CA ALA A 56 -24.84 9.50 3.07
C ALA A 56 -25.09 8.98 1.64
N PRO A 57 -26.28 9.13 1.01
CA PRO A 57 -26.50 8.59 -0.34
C PRO A 57 -25.60 9.26 -1.38
N LYS A 58 -25.39 10.57 -1.28
CA LYS A 58 -24.51 11.32 -2.19
C LYS A 58 -23.05 10.88 -2.07
N ILE A 59 -22.60 10.65 -0.84
CA ILE A 59 -21.24 10.16 -0.55
C ILE A 59 -21.08 8.73 -1.06
N ALA A 60 -22.06 7.86 -0.80
CA ALA A 60 -22.04 6.48 -1.29
C ALA A 60 -21.97 6.43 -2.82
N ASP A 61 -22.77 7.24 -3.52
CA ASP A 61 -22.76 7.26 -4.98
C ASP A 61 -21.48 7.87 -5.56
N PHE A 62 -20.86 8.83 -4.86
CA PHE A 62 -19.53 9.33 -5.22
C PHE A 62 -18.48 8.21 -5.14
N TRP A 63 -18.42 7.47 -4.04
CA TRP A 63 -17.44 6.38 -3.87
C TRP A 63 -17.67 5.22 -4.84
N LYS A 64 -18.94 4.89 -5.16
CA LYS A 64 -19.25 3.92 -6.22
C LYS A 64 -18.67 4.37 -7.56
N LYS A 65 -18.85 5.64 -7.94
CA LYS A 65 -18.31 6.17 -9.19
C LYS A 65 -16.79 6.14 -9.20
N VAL A 66 -16.14 6.55 -8.11
CA VAL A 66 -14.67 6.49 -7.97
C VAL A 66 -14.18 5.05 -8.12
N PHE A 67 -14.84 4.08 -7.51
CA PHE A 67 -14.48 2.66 -7.65
C PHE A 67 -14.53 2.20 -9.12
N PHE A 68 -15.63 2.46 -9.83
CA PHE A 68 -15.77 2.02 -11.22
C PHE A 68 -14.88 2.81 -12.20
N ILE A 69 -14.66 4.10 -11.98
CA ILE A 69 -13.91 4.96 -12.91
C ILE A 69 -12.40 4.85 -12.67
N VAL A 70 -11.95 4.62 -11.45
CA VAL A 70 -10.53 4.65 -11.09
C VAL A 70 -10.01 3.25 -10.77
N MET A 71 -10.65 2.55 -9.83
CA MET A 71 -10.13 1.28 -9.34
C MET A 71 -10.21 0.17 -10.39
N VAL A 72 -11.34 0.07 -11.11
CA VAL A 72 -11.52 -0.95 -12.14
C VAL A 72 -10.49 -0.84 -13.28
N PRO A 73 -10.29 0.31 -13.95
CA PRO A 73 -9.26 0.40 -15.00
C PRO A 73 -7.84 0.25 -14.44
N SER A 74 -7.58 0.73 -13.22
CA SER A 74 -6.26 0.52 -12.58
C SER A 74 -5.99 -0.98 -12.36
N MET A 75 -6.99 -1.74 -11.93
CA MET A 75 -6.85 -3.18 -11.68
C MET A 75 -6.69 -3.96 -12.99
N ILE A 76 -7.40 -3.56 -14.05
CA ILE A 76 -7.23 -4.15 -15.39
C ILE A 76 -5.82 -3.89 -15.92
N ALA A 77 -5.32 -2.65 -15.79
CA ALA A 77 -3.97 -2.30 -16.22
C ALA A 77 -2.89 -3.10 -15.48
N SER A 78 -3.00 -3.24 -14.15
CA SER A 78 -2.07 -4.06 -13.37
C SER A 78 -2.16 -5.54 -13.74
N ALA A 79 -3.36 -6.07 -13.95
CA ALA A 79 -3.56 -7.47 -14.33
C ALA A 79 -2.93 -7.76 -15.70
N TYR A 80 -3.12 -6.87 -16.67
CA TYR A 80 -2.51 -6.99 -18.00
C TYR A 80 -0.98 -6.98 -17.91
N TYR A 81 -0.40 -6.06 -17.14
CA TYR A 81 1.05 -5.99 -16.93
C TYR A 81 1.59 -7.27 -16.27
N SER A 82 0.95 -7.73 -15.19
CA SER A 82 1.36 -8.99 -14.53
C SER A 82 1.21 -10.22 -15.43
N TYR A 83 0.23 -10.21 -16.34
CA TYR A 83 0.02 -11.32 -17.26
C TYR A 83 1.15 -11.43 -18.28
N GLN A 84 1.69 -10.31 -18.78
CA GLN A 84 2.85 -10.31 -19.66
C GLN A 84 4.08 -10.91 -18.95
N HIS A 85 4.37 -10.44 -17.73
CA HIS A 85 5.46 -10.98 -16.89
C HIS A 85 5.28 -12.46 -16.59
N TYR A 86 4.06 -12.90 -16.32
CA TYR A 86 3.76 -14.31 -16.10
C TYR A 86 4.11 -15.20 -17.31
N LEU A 87 3.83 -14.73 -18.54
CA LEU A 87 4.21 -15.47 -19.75
C LEU A 87 5.73 -15.56 -19.91
N GLU A 88 6.45 -14.46 -19.65
CA GLU A 88 7.91 -14.43 -19.65
C GLU A 88 8.48 -15.41 -18.60
N GLU A 89 7.92 -15.42 -17.38
CA GLU A 89 8.32 -16.36 -16.33
C GLU A 89 8.08 -17.82 -16.72
N ILE A 90 6.97 -18.15 -17.38
CA ILE A 90 6.72 -19.51 -17.89
C ILE A 90 7.80 -19.92 -18.90
N GLU A 91 8.19 -19.02 -19.80
CA GLU A 91 9.26 -19.29 -20.76
C GLU A 91 10.61 -19.46 -20.06
N HIS A 92 10.91 -18.63 -19.06
CA HIS A 92 12.11 -18.79 -18.23
C HIS A 92 12.11 -20.11 -17.47
N LEU A 93 10.98 -20.56 -16.93
CA LEU A 93 10.86 -21.83 -16.22
C LEU A 93 11.09 -23.05 -17.12
N LYS A 94 10.77 -22.97 -18.43
CA LYS A 94 11.04 -24.07 -19.39
C LYS A 94 12.52 -24.27 -19.66
N HIS A 95 13.31 -23.19 -19.66
CA HIS A 95 14.73 -23.22 -20.00
C HIS A 95 15.65 -23.17 -18.77
N ARG A 96 15.09 -22.91 -17.57
CA ARG A 96 15.87 -22.93 -16.33
C ARG A 96 16.31 -24.36 -16.05
N LYS A 97 17.59 -24.65 -16.27
CA LYS A 97 18.21 -25.89 -15.77
C LYS A 97 18.18 -25.85 -14.25
N GLN A 98 17.74 -26.94 -13.63
CA GLN A 98 17.75 -27.05 -12.18
C GLN A 98 19.20 -27.00 -11.69
N GLU A 99 19.48 -26.09 -10.75
CA GLU A 99 20.82 -25.93 -10.19
C GLU A 99 21.22 -27.14 -9.34
N ASP A 100 22.51 -27.44 -9.32
CA ASP A 100 23.05 -28.54 -8.53
C ASP A 100 22.77 -28.34 -7.04
N TYR A 101 22.43 -29.41 -6.34
CA TYR A 101 22.09 -29.36 -4.92
C TYR A 101 23.34 -29.09 -4.06
N ILE A 102 23.41 -27.90 -3.47
CA ILE A 102 24.44 -27.53 -2.50
C ILE A 102 23.76 -27.27 -1.14
N PRO A 103 23.98 -28.12 -0.11
CA PRO A 103 23.33 -27.99 1.19
C PRO A 103 23.97 -26.87 2.02
N TYR A 104 23.58 -25.63 1.77
CA TYR A 104 24.00 -24.51 2.61
C TYR A 104 23.42 -24.65 4.03
N PRO A 105 24.22 -24.48 5.09
CA PRO A 105 23.82 -24.79 6.47
C PRO A 105 22.72 -23.87 7.04
N TYR A 106 22.51 -22.71 6.41
CA TYR A 106 21.48 -21.75 6.77
C TYR A 106 20.16 -21.95 6.00
N LEU A 107 20.16 -22.73 4.93
CA LEU A 107 18.96 -23.01 4.14
C LEU A 107 18.22 -24.22 4.67
N ALA A 108 16.89 -24.19 4.59
CA ALA A 108 15.99 -25.27 5.00
C ALA A 108 16.27 -25.87 6.41
N LYS A 109 16.86 -25.08 7.32
CA LYS A 109 17.10 -25.48 8.72
C LYS A 109 15.77 -25.70 9.43
N ARG A 110 15.64 -26.85 10.10
CA ARG A 110 14.44 -27.21 10.88
C ARG A 110 14.83 -27.57 12.30
N ALA A 111 14.15 -26.97 13.28
CA ALA A 111 14.28 -27.35 14.69
C ALA A 111 13.26 -28.44 15.07
N HIS A 112 12.08 -28.41 14.45
CA HIS A 112 10.98 -29.34 14.69
C HIS A 112 10.38 -29.80 13.35
N PRO A 113 9.83 -31.03 13.30
CA PRO A 113 9.09 -31.49 12.13
C PRO A 113 7.79 -30.71 11.97
N PHE A 114 7.34 -30.55 10.72
CA PHE A 114 6.02 -29.95 10.44
C PHE A 114 4.88 -30.87 10.91
N PRO A 115 3.73 -30.33 11.34
CA PRO A 115 2.61 -31.13 11.88
C PRO A 115 1.75 -31.81 10.80
N TRP A 116 2.26 -32.00 9.58
CA TRP A 116 1.55 -32.64 8.48
C TRP A 116 2.52 -33.46 7.61
N GLY A 117 1.95 -34.41 6.85
CA GLY A 117 2.70 -35.26 5.92
C GLY A 117 3.89 -35.94 6.59
N ASP A 118 5.04 -35.92 5.92
CA ASP A 118 6.29 -36.54 6.39
C ASP A 118 7.06 -35.67 7.41
N GLY A 119 6.50 -34.54 7.84
CA GLY A 119 7.18 -33.55 8.69
C GLY A 119 8.33 -32.80 8.01
N ASN A 120 8.70 -33.21 6.80
CA ASN A 120 9.85 -32.72 6.05
C ASN A 120 9.51 -31.89 4.80
N LYS A 121 8.24 -31.69 4.48
CA LYS A 121 7.82 -30.86 3.35
C LYS A 121 7.06 -29.65 3.87
N SER A 122 7.40 -28.47 3.35
CA SER A 122 6.61 -27.26 3.62
C SER A 122 5.18 -27.43 3.11
N PHE A 123 4.25 -26.62 3.60
CA PHE A 123 2.85 -26.71 3.19
C PHE A 123 2.66 -26.50 1.67
N PHE A 124 3.37 -25.53 1.10
CA PHE A 124 3.46 -25.30 -0.35
C PHE A 124 4.80 -25.81 -0.88
N HIS A 125 4.97 -27.13 -0.92
CA HIS A 125 6.18 -27.76 -1.44
C HIS A 125 6.06 -28.05 -2.93
N ASN A 126 6.99 -27.52 -3.73
CA ASN A 126 7.16 -27.88 -5.14
C ASN A 126 8.35 -28.84 -5.29
N PRO A 127 8.13 -30.11 -5.71
CA PRO A 127 9.20 -31.12 -5.85
C PRO A 127 10.30 -30.75 -6.85
N TYR A 128 10.00 -29.83 -7.78
CA TYR A 128 10.96 -29.36 -8.78
C TYR A 128 11.88 -28.27 -8.26
N THR A 129 11.36 -27.30 -7.49
CA THR A 129 12.13 -26.10 -7.09
C THR A 129 12.58 -26.11 -5.64
N ASN A 130 11.92 -26.87 -4.77
CA ASN A 130 12.19 -26.84 -3.34
C ASN A 130 12.87 -28.14 -2.96
N TRP A 131 14.06 -28.06 -2.39
CA TRP A 131 14.78 -29.24 -1.90
C TRP A 131 14.39 -29.57 -0.44
N VAL A 132 14.66 -30.81 -0.05
CA VAL A 132 14.44 -31.32 1.31
C VAL A 132 15.79 -31.62 1.96
N PRO A 133 16.04 -31.16 3.19
CA PRO A 133 17.29 -31.43 3.88
C PRO A 133 17.55 -32.93 4.01
N GLY A 134 18.75 -33.35 3.61
CA GLY A 134 19.19 -34.75 3.62
C GLY A 134 18.85 -35.55 2.36
N VAL A 135 17.84 -35.14 1.57
CA VAL A 135 17.40 -35.85 0.36
C VAL A 135 17.77 -35.08 -0.93
N GLY A 136 17.88 -33.75 -0.85
CA GLY A 136 18.13 -32.91 -2.02
C GLY A 136 16.84 -32.61 -2.79
N TYR A 137 16.94 -32.47 -4.11
CA TYR A 137 15.79 -32.26 -4.98
C TYR A 137 15.17 -33.58 -5.42
N GLU A 138 13.87 -33.76 -5.17
CA GLU A 138 13.18 -35.04 -5.40
C GLU A 138 13.14 -35.46 -6.87
N LYS A 139 12.97 -34.50 -7.80
CA LYS A 139 12.87 -34.82 -9.23
C LYS A 139 14.19 -35.29 -9.84
N LEU A 140 15.31 -34.64 -9.47
CA LEU A 140 16.65 -35.03 -9.95
C LEU A 140 16.97 -36.47 -9.52
N MET A 141 16.67 -36.83 -8.27
CA MET A 141 16.85 -38.20 -7.76
C MET A 141 16.04 -39.22 -8.58
N SER A 142 14.81 -38.89 -8.96
CA SER A 142 13.96 -39.79 -9.76
C SER A 142 14.45 -40.00 -11.20
N GLU A 143 15.16 -39.03 -11.77
CA GLU A 143 15.73 -39.10 -13.11
C GLU A 143 17.07 -39.86 -13.10
N GLU A 144 17.91 -39.64 -12.09
CA GLU A 144 19.13 -40.42 -11.87
C GLU A 144 18.85 -41.91 -11.63
N GLU A 145 17.82 -42.23 -10.84
CA GLU A 145 17.40 -43.63 -10.63
C GLU A 145 16.87 -44.30 -11.90
N LYS A 146 16.26 -43.55 -12.82
CA LYS A 146 15.78 -44.05 -14.11
C LYS A 146 16.92 -44.25 -15.11
N GLY A 147 17.94 -43.39 -15.10
CA GLY A 147 19.12 -43.51 -15.98
C GLY A 147 20.08 -44.63 -15.57
N LYS A 148 19.90 -45.22 -14.38
CA LYS A 148 20.74 -46.31 -13.85
C LYS A 148 20.16 -47.71 -14.08
N LYS A 149 19.00 -47.82 -14.74
CA LYS A 149 18.39 -49.09 -15.19
C LYS A 149 18.68 -49.30 -16.67
#